data_AF-E6UKL6-F1
#
_entry.id   AF-E6UKL6-F1
#
_cell.length_a   1.000
_cell.length_b   1.000
_cell.length_c   1.000
_cell.angle_alpha   90.00
_cell.angle_beta   90.00
_cell.angle_gamma   90.00
#
_symmetry.space_group_name_H-M   'P 1'
#
loop_
_entity.id
_entity.type
_entity.pdbx_description
1 polymer ?
#
loop_
_entity_poly.entity_id
_entity_poly.type
_entity_poly.pdbx_seq_one_letter_code
_entity_poly.pdbx_strand_id
1 'polypeptide(L)' 'MLNIIFGDHAGVVTNPAVYFKNTYEDEWITDELSRKMIQAVDRSTVISERVIDSPVLGAITPKELSGGVKTLILINNCPD' A
#
# COMPACT_ATOMS: atom_id res chain seq x y z
N MET A 1 11.84 -15.01 1.45
CA MET A 1 10.86 -16.13 1.50
C MET A 1 9.68 -15.64 2.32
N LEU A 2 8.44 -15.75 1.83
CA LEU A 2 7.24 -15.31 2.55
C LEU A 2 6.86 -16.35 3.61
N ASN A 3 6.70 -15.92 4.86
CA ASN A 3 6.22 -16.76 5.96
C ASN A 3 4.82 -16.33 6.38
N ILE A 4 3.91 -17.29 6.51
CA ILE A 4 2.56 -17.06 7.04
C ILE A 4 2.51 -17.66 8.44
N ILE A 5 2.29 -16.81 9.44
CA ILE A 5 2.21 -17.18 10.85
C ILE A 5 0.74 -17.10 11.27
N PHE A 6 0.24 -18.18 11.88
CA PHE A 6 -1.10 -18.22 12.44
C PHE A 6 -1.06 -17.96 13.95
N GLY A 7 -2.01 -17.18 14.46
CA GLY A 7 -2.10 -16.83 15.88
C GLY A 7 -1.44 -15.48 16.21
N ASP A 8 -1.42 -15.16 17.51
CA ASP A 8 -0.85 -13.90 17.99
C ASP A 8 0.67 -13.92 17.90
N HIS A 9 1.23 -12.80 17.45
CA HIS A 9 2.68 -12.58 17.44
C HIS A 9 2.97 -11.17 17.94
N ALA A 10 3.95 -11.04 18.84
CA ALA A 10 4.36 -9.73 19.32
C ALA A 10 5.12 -8.98 18.21
N GLY A 11 4.99 -7.65 18.17
CA GLY A 11 5.73 -6.81 17.22
C GLY A 11 5.20 -6.79 15.80
N VAL A 12 3.98 -7.29 15.54
CA VAL A 12 3.41 -7.31 14.18
C VAL A 12 2.36 -6.24 13.95
N VAL A 13 2.22 -5.84 12.68
CA VAL A 13 1.14 -4.98 12.21
C VAL A 13 -0.12 -5.83 11.97
N THR A 14 -1.09 -5.77 12.88
CA THR A 14 -2.38 -6.49 12.76
C THR A 14 -3.42 -5.75 11.92
N ASN A 15 -3.22 -4.44 11.70
CA ASN A 15 -4.09 -3.64 10.85
C ASN A 15 -3.25 -2.82 9.84
N PRO A 16 -2.91 -3.43 8.68
CA PRO A 16 -2.10 -2.78 7.65
C PRO A 16 -2.70 -1.47 7.15
N ALA A 17 -4.04 -1.38 7.05
CA ALA A 17 -4.71 -0.18 6.55
C ALA A 17 -4.52 1.02 7.49
N VAL A 18 -4.65 0.80 8.81
CA VAL A 18 -4.41 1.84 9.82
C VAL A 18 -2.94 2.19 9.91
N TYR A 19 -2.04 1.19 9.90
CA TYR A 19 -0.61 1.44 9.95
C TYR A 19 -0.14 2.27 8.75
N PHE A 20 -0.44 1.82 7.52
CA PHE A 20 -0.11 2.53 6.29
C PHE A 20 -0.57 3.98 6.31
N LYS A 21 -1.82 4.25 6.73
CA LYS A 21 -2.38 5.61 6.78
C LYS A 21 -1.55 6.58 7.64
N ASN A 22 -0.83 6.07 8.64
CA ASN A 22 -0.06 6.87 9.59
C ASN A 22 1.45 6.84 9.33
N THR A 23 1.94 5.96 8.46
CA THR A 23 3.39 5.74 8.30
C THR A 23 3.89 5.80 6.86
N TYR A 24 3.02 5.86 5.84
CA TYR A 24 3.49 5.91 4.46
C TYR A 24 4.27 7.20 4.16
N GLU A 25 5.29 7.08 3.32
CA GLU A 25 6.04 8.20 2.78
C GLU A 25 5.63 8.44 1.31
N ASP A 26 5.71 9.70 0.87
CA ASP A 26 5.30 10.12 -0.47
C ASP A 26 6.13 9.41 -1.55
N GLU A 27 7.41 9.18 -1.28
CA GLU A 27 8.36 8.48 -2.15
C GLU A 27 7.90 7.06 -2.47
N TRP A 28 7.28 6.37 -1.49
CA TRP A 28 6.80 5.00 -1.66
C TRP A 28 5.70 4.90 -2.71
N ILE A 29 4.93 5.96 -2.95
CA ILE A 29 3.82 5.96 -3.91
C ILE A 29 4.35 6.07 -5.35
N THR A 30 5.45 6.80 -5.51
CA THR A 30 6.07 7.03 -6.82
C THR A 30 7.08 5.97 -7.22
N ASP A 31 7.48 5.09 -6.29
CA ASP A 31 8.36 3.96 -6.55
C ASP A 31 7.84 3.05 -7.67
N GLU A 32 8.78 2.50 -8.46
CA GLU A 32 8.47 1.65 -9.60
C GLU A 32 7.67 0.40 -9.24
N LEU A 33 8.01 -0.25 -8.11
CA LEU A 33 7.30 -1.45 -7.69
C LEU A 33 5.92 -1.08 -7.17
N SER A 34 5.79 -0.02 -6.39
CA SER A 34 4.49 0.48 -5.92
C SER A 34 3.56 0.85 -7.06
N ARG A 35 4.05 1.53 -8.10
CA ARG A 35 3.26 1.80 -9.32
C ARG A 35 2.75 0.53 -9.97
N LYS A 36 3.60 -0.50 -10.07
CA LYS A 36 3.20 -1.82 -10.60
C LYS A 36 2.14 -2.49 -9.71
N MET A 37 2.28 -2.41 -8.40
CA MET A 37 1.32 -2.98 -7.44
C MET A 37 -0.04 -2.25 -7.50
N ILE A 38 -0.05 -0.91 -7.48
CA ILE A 38 -1.25 -0.08 -7.59
C ILE A 38 -1.98 -0.37 -8.91
N GLN A 39 -1.25 -0.44 -10.02
CA GLN A 39 -1.84 -0.77 -11.32
C GLN A 39 -2.37 -2.20 -11.40
N ALA A 40 -1.63 -3.18 -10.89
CA ALA A 40 -2.01 -4.60 -11.00
C ALA A 40 -3.23 -4.96 -10.15
N VAL A 41 -3.32 -4.41 -8.94
CA VAL A 41 -4.37 -4.76 -7.98
C VAL A 41 -5.58 -3.83 -8.09
N ASP A 42 -5.35 -2.52 -8.04
CA ASP A 42 -6.43 -1.51 -7.99
C ASP A 42 -6.77 -0.96 -9.37
N ARG A 43 -6.02 -1.33 -10.42
CA ARG A 43 -6.16 -0.78 -11.79
C ARG A 43 -6.10 0.75 -11.84
N SER A 44 -5.45 1.35 -10.84
CA SER A 44 -5.35 2.79 -10.67
C SER A 44 -3.99 3.28 -11.18
N THR A 45 -3.94 4.50 -11.72
CA THR A 45 -2.73 5.11 -12.29
C THR A 45 -2.17 6.17 -11.34
N VAL A 46 -0.91 6.06 -10.95
CA VAL A 46 -0.26 7.07 -10.10
C VAL A 46 0.12 8.30 -10.95
N ILE A 47 -0.50 9.44 -10.67
CA ILE A 47 -0.25 10.71 -11.34
C ILE A 47 0.88 11.47 -10.64
N SER A 48 0.81 11.55 -9.31
CA SER A 48 1.86 12.09 -8.44
C SER A 48 1.86 11.36 -7.09
N GLU A 49 2.76 11.73 -6.19
CA GLU A 49 2.91 11.16 -4.85
C GLU A 49 1.62 11.18 -4.02
N ARG A 50 0.72 12.13 -4.29
CA ARG A 50 -0.55 12.31 -3.54
C ARG A 50 -1.80 12.25 -4.40
N VAL A 51 -1.66 12.03 -5.70
CA VAL A 51 -2.78 11.97 -6.65
C VAL A 51 -2.69 10.68 -7.47
N ILE A 52 -3.72 9.86 -7.33
CA ILE A 52 -3.87 8.58 -8.02
C ILE A 52 -5.21 8.60 -8.75
N ASP A 53 -5.22 8.26 -10.02
CA ASP A 53 -6.44 8.15 -10.81
C ASP A 53 -7.03 6.74 -10.68
N SER A 54 -8.16 6.64 -9.99
CA SER A 54 -8.90 5.40 -9.81
C SER A 54 -10.04 5.29 -10.82
N PRO A 55 -10.19 4.13 -11.50
CA PRO A 55 -11.30 3.93 -12.44
C PRO A 55 -12.67 3.87 -11.74
N VAL A 56 -12.71 3.73 -10.41
CA VAL A 56 -13.96 3.62 -9.63
C VAL A 56 -14.25 4.92 -8.89
N LEU A 57 -13.23 5.54 -8.29
CA LEU A 57 -13.39 6.68 -7.39
C LEU A 57 -12.93 8.02 -7.99
N GLY A 58 -12.36 8.02 -9.20
CA GLY A 58 -11.72 9.18 -9.80
C GLY A 58 -10.39 9.51 -9.10
N ALA A 59 -10.06 10.79 -8.98
CA ALA A 59 -8.84 11.23 -8.31
C ALA A 59 -8.92 10.96 -6.79
N ILE A 60 -8.00 10.13 -6.30
CA ILE A 60 -7.87 9.76 -4.89
C ILE A 60 -6.47 10.05 -4.36
N THR A 61 -6.32 10.02 -3.03
CA THR A 61 -5.02 10.04 -2.35
C THR A 61 -4.56 8.60 -2.05
N PRO A 62 -3.31 8.37 -1.61
CA PRO A 62 -2.86 7.06 -1.17
C PRO A 62 -3.71 6.44 -0.05
N LYS A 63 -4.45 7.26 0.72
CA LYS A 63 -5.30 6.79 1.82
C LYS A 63 -6.50 5.98 1.35
N GLU A 64 -6.94 6.15 0.12
CA GLU A 64 -8.07 5.43 -0.46
C GLU A 64 -7.66 4.17 -1.25
N LEU A 65 -6.36 3.88 -1.39
CA LEU A 65 -5.87 2.62 -1.96
C LEU A 65 -6.48 1.40 -1.24
N SER A 66 -6.64 0.29 -1.95
CA SER A 66 -7.19 -0.93 -1.36
C SER A 66 -6.30 -1.46 -0.24
N GLY A 67 -6.88 -2.26 0.66
CA GLY A 67 -6.13 -2.93 1.72
C GLY A 67 -5.02 -3.84 1.17
N GLY A 68 -5.25 -4.46 0.01
CA GLY A 68 -4.27 -5.32 -0.66
C GLY A 68 -3.03 -4.55 -1.10
N VAL A 69 -3.21 -3.44 -1.81
CA VAL A 69 -2.11 -2.57 -2.23
C VAL A 69 -1.35 -2.02 -1.02
N LYS A 70 -2.06 -1.51 0.00
CA LYS A 70 -1.43 -1.00 1.22
C LYS A 70 -0.56 -2.06 1.90
N THR A 71 -1.06 -3.30 1.97
CA THR A 71 -0.32 -4.42 2.57
C THR A 71 0.95 -4.73 1.77
N LEU A 72 0.86 -4.76 0.44
CA LEU A 72 2.02 -5.03 -0.41
C LEU A 72 3.08 -3.92 -0.32
N ILE A 73 2.67 -2.65 -0.28
CA ILE A 73 3.59 -1.52 -0.11
C ILE A 73 4.28 -1.61 1.26
N LEU A 74 3.55 -1.99 2.33
CA LEU A 74 4.16 -2.21 3.65
C LEU A 74 5.15 -3.36 3.66
N ILE A 75 4.84 -4.50 3.03
CA ILE A 75 5.79 -5.63 2.92
C ILE A 75 7.09 -5.19 2.24
N ASN A 76 7.01 -4.29 1.24
CA ASN A 76 8.19 -3.80 0.54
C ASN A 76 9.01 -2.78 1.34
N ASN A 77 8.35 -1.87 2.06
CA ASN A 77 9.02 -0.71 2.68
C ASN A 77 9.22 -0.86 4.20
N CYS A 78 8.55 -1.83 4.82
CA CYS A 78 8.69 -2.18 6.24
C CYS A 78 8.92 -3.69 6.38
N PRO A 79 10.10 -4.20 5.98
CA PRO A 79 10.39 -5.64 5.98
C PRO A 79 10.61 -6.25 7.38
N ASP A 80 10.73 -5.41 8.41
CA ASP A 80 11.04 -5.78 9.79
C ASP A 80 9.80 -5.99 10.67
#